data_AF-A0A078IUZ0-F1
#
_entry.id   AF-A0A078IUZ0-F1
#
_cell.length_a   1.000
_cell.length_b   1.000
_cell.length_c   1.000
_cell.angle_alpha   90.00
_cell.angle_beta   90.00
_cell.angle_gamma   90.00
#
_symmetry.space_group_name_H-M   'P 1'
#
loop_
_entity.id
_entity.type
_entity.pdbx_description
1 polymer ?
#
loop_
_entity_poly.entity_id
_entity_poly.type
_entity_poly.pdbx_seq_one_letter_code
_entity_poly.pdbx_strand_id
1 'polypeptide(L)'
;MNMIDENGAASDSEAESLSDSDDNDITEKLSEPTKTAVYNRDGLLDKLQDISWPEDIDWTHKLTVEIEQGQAVDVNDDLAREMAFYTQALQGTRQAFQKLQEMGLPFLRPADYYAEMVKSDTHMEKVKSKLLCEKKQMEEMEERRKARDNKKMAKEVQSQKMKERAKQKKDEIESVKKWRKQRQQSGFSEKGGAGELDLEFGNGKSFQRGGGGKKRPGVSPGDRSGGKGKAASRMNNKKRQFRDSKFGHGGRKGLSKQNTAETTNDFKGGFRGGKAGGNKRQKR
;
A
#
# COMPACT_ATOMS: atom_id res chain seq x y z
N MET A 1 72.58 -7.59 -6.12
CA MET A 1 72.58 -6.22 -6.69
C MET A 1 71.14 -5.94 -7.08
N ASN A 2 70.34 -5.23 -6.25
CA ASN A 2 70.25 -3.76 -6.20
C ASN A 2 69.90 -3.20 -7.59
N MET A 3 68.87 -2.41 -7.86
CA MET A 3 67.94 -1.55 -7.10
C MET A 3 66.81 -1.15 -8.08
N ILE A 4 65.54 -1.07 -7.64
CA ILE A 4 64.71 0.15 -7.49
C ILE A 4 64.27 0.80 -8.82
N ASP A 5 62.95 0.85 -9.04
CA ASP A 5 62.26 2.12 -9.23
C ASP A 5 60.79 2.05 -8.78
N GLU A 6 60.46 3.05 -7.97
CA GLU A 6 59.20 3.34 -7.31
C GLU A 6 58.16 3.89 -8.30
N ASN A 7 56.87 3.66 -8.02
CA ASN A 7 55.86 4.71 -8.15
C ASN A 7 54.58 4.31 -7.40
N GLY A 8 54.38 4.98 -6.27
CA GLY A 8 53.19 4.88 -5.45
C GLY A 8 52.02 5.67 -6.04
N ALA A 9 50.82 5.13 -5.85
CA ALA A 9 49.58 5.88 -5.92
C ALA A 9 48.78 5.56 -4.65
N ALA A 10 49.02 6.36 -3.62
CA ALA A 10 48.19 6.42 -2.42
C ALA A 10 46.86 7.09 -2.81
N SER A 11 45.78 6.31 -2.80
CA SER A 11 44.42 6.85 -2.89
C SER A 11 43.95 7.19 -1.48
N ASP A 12 44.07 8.47 -1.18
CA ASP A 12 43.50 9.14 -0.02
C ASP A 12 41.97 8.97 -0.03
N SER A 13 41.44 8.34 1.03
CA SER A 13 40.00 8.23 1.27
C SER A 13 39.74 8.71 2.68
N GLU A 14 39.48 10.01 2.79
CA GLU A 14 38.95 10.64 3.99
C GLU A 14 37.56 10.07 4.31
N ALA A 15 37.55 9.03 5.15
CA ALA A 15 36.36 8.58 5.84
C ALA A 15 36.16 9.47 7.08
N GLU A 16 35.37 10.52 6.90
CA GLU A 16 34.79 11.35 7.95
C GLU A 16 34.22 10.49 9.09
N SER A 17 34.87 10.54 10.25
CA SER A 17 34.46 9.91 11.49
C SER A 17 33.36 10.73 12.16
N LEU A 18 32.09 10.36 11.93
CA LEU A 18 30.97 10.83 12.74
C LEU A 18 30.86 9.98 14.00
N SER A 19 31.57 10.43 15.03
CA SER A 19 31.31 10.13 16.43
C SER A 19 30.05 10.89 16.84
N ASP A 20 28.91 10.19 16.99
CA ASP A 20 27.79 10.67 17.78
C ASP A 20 27.48 9.62 18.85
N SER A 21 27.81 10.00 20.09
CA SER A 21 27.47 9.26 21.31
C SER A 21 25.99 9.44 21.58
N ASP A 22 25.26 8.34 21.78
CA ASP A 22 24.23 8.20 22.81
C ASP A 22 23.59 6.79 22.72
N ASP A 23 24.39 5.76 22.97
CA ASP A 23 23.87 4.45 23.40
C ASP A 23 24.19 4.30 24.89
N ASN A 24 23.24 4.69 25.73
CA ASN A 24 23.13 4.18 27.10
C ASN A 24 22.71 2.70 27.01
N ASP A 25 23.61 1.86 26.51
CA ASP A 25 23.57 0.44 26.82
C ASP A 25 23.90 0.32 28.31
N ILE A 26 22.87 0.14 29.13
CA ILE A 26 23.02 -0.54 30.41
C ILE A 26 23.31 -2.01 30.08
N THR A 27 24.49 -2.25 29.52
CA THR A 27 25.14 -3.55 29.63
C THR A 27 25.69 -3.59 31.05
N GLU A 28 24.86 -4.07 31.98
CA GLU A 28 25.40 -4.60 33.23
C GLU A 28 26.49 -5.59 32.85
N LYS A 29 27.75 -5.18 33.02
CA LYS A 29 28.90 -6.06 32.82
C LYS A 29 28.76 -7.18 33.83
N LEU A 30 28.22 -8.31 33.37
CA LEU A 30 28.26 -9.56 34.11
C LEU A 30 29.71 -9.78 34.52
N SER A 31 29.95 -9.94 35.81
CA SER A 31 31.29 -10.19 36.34
C SER A 31 31.90 -11.38 35.61
N GLU A 32 33.07 -11.20 35.01
CA GLU A 32 33.77 -12.28 34.33
C GLU A 32 33.96 -13.44 35.33
N PRO A 33 33.60 -14.68 34.95
CA PRO A 33 33.75 -15.82 35.84
C PRO A 33 35.23 -15.95 36.19
N THR A 34 35.53 -15.98 37.49
CA THR A 34 36.90 -16.19 37.97
C THR A 34 37.47 -17.45 37.32
N LYS A 35 38.73 -17.41 36.87
CA LYS A 35 39.42 -18.54 36.20
C LYS A 35 39.50 -19.82 37.05
N THR A 36 39.10 -19.74 38.32
CA THR A 36 39.01 -20.81 39.32
C THR A 36 37.56 -21.21 39.65
N ALA A 37 36.59 -20.92 38.78
CA ALA A 37 35.22 -21.40 38.95
C ALA A 37 35.17 -22.91 38.72
N VAL A 38 35.47 -23.68 39.76
CA VAL A 38 35.21 -25.12 39.81
C VAL A 38 33.70 -25.29 40.02
N TYR A 39 33.07 -26.17 39.24
CA TYR A 39 31.65 -26.51 39.38
C TYR A 39 31.40 -27.19 40.74
N ASN A 40 31.14 -26.38 41.78
CA ASN A 40 30.80 -26.85 43.12
C ASN A 40 29.31 -27.17 43.20
N ARG A 41 28.97 -28.40 42.81
CA ARG A 41 27.59 -28.89 42.81
C ARG A 41 26.96 -28.86 44.20
N ASP A 42 27.70 -29.24 45.23
CA ASP A 42 27.18 -29.37 46.60
C ASP A 42 26.82 -28.01 47.19
N GLY A 43 27.67 -27.00 46.98
CA GLY A 43 27.39 -25.62 47.39
C GLY A 43 26.20 -25.00 46.64
N LEU A 44 25.98 -25.36 45.36
CA LEU A 44 24.80 -24.91 44.61
C LEU A 44 23.51 -25.52 45.15
N LEU A 45 23.54 -26.80 45.54
CA LEU A 45 22.37 -27.48 46.12
C LEU A 45 22.04 -26.93 47.51
N ASP A 46 23.05 -26.65 48.34
CA ASP A 46 22.89 -26.03 49.66
C ASP A 46 22.22 -24.65 49.54
N LYS A 47 22.71 -23.81 48.61
CA LYS A 47 22.09 -22.50 48.33
C LYS A 47 20.71 -22.59 47.70
N LEU A 48 20.45 -23.63 46.90
CA LEU A 48 19.12 -23.87 46.35
C LEU A 48 18.13 -24.19 47.48
N GLN A 49 18.53 -24.96 48.48
CA GLN A 49 17.69 -25.25 49.66
C GLN A 49 17.43 -24.00 50.51
N ASP A 50 18.41 -23.11 50.64
CA ASP A 50 18.24 -21.83 51.36
C ASP A 50 17.21 -20.90 50.68
N ILE A 51 17.12 -20.94 49.35
CA ILE A 51 16.31 -20.02 48.53
C ILE A 51 14.98 -20.64 48.09
N SER A 52 14.88 -21.97 48.05
CA SER A 52 13.71 -22.67 47.51
C SER A 52 12.47 -22.42 48.36
N TRP A 53 11.35 -22.27 47.68
CA TRP A 53 10.05 -22.19 48.33
C TRP A 53 9.65 -23.57 48.87
N PRO A 54 8.97 -23.64 50.02
CA PRO A 54 8.36 -24.88 50.51
C PRO A 54 7.49 -25.57 49.46
N GLU A 55 7.51 -26.90 49.48
CA GLU A 55 6.77 -27.73 48.52
C GLU A 55 5.24 -27.57 48.69
N ASP A 56 4.77 -27.40 49.94
CA ASP A 56 3.36 -27.33 50.36
C ASP A 56 2.61 -26.04 49.98
N ILE A 57 3.21 -25.16 49.17
CA ILE A 57 2.60 -23.88 48.81
C ILE A 57 1.68 -24.04 47.60
N ASP A 58 0.46 -23.53 47.73
CA ASP A 58 -0.54 -23.47 46.66
C ASP A 58 0.03 -22.87 45.38
N TRP A 59 -0.37 -23.44 44.24
CA TRP A 59 0.10 -23.01 42.94
C TRP A 59 -0.24 -21.55 42.62
N THR A 60 -1.27 -20.98 43.26
CA THR A 60 -1.66 -19.56 43.15
C THR A 60 -0.56 -18.59 43.57
N HIS A 61 0.34 -19.00 44.45
CA HIS A 61 1.48 -18.18 44.88
C HIS A 61 2.68 -18.34 43.95
N LYS A 62 2.83 -19.51 43.33
CA LYS A 62 3.95 -19.81 42.42
C LYS A 62 3.69 -19.26 41.02
N LEU A 63 2.49 -19.49 40.48
CA LEU A 63 2.05 -19.13 39.11
C LEU A 63 3.05 -19.54 38.01
N THR A 64 3.90 -20.53 38.28
CA THR A 64 4.88 -21.06 37.34
C THR A 64 4.34 -22.29 36.63
N VAL A 65 4.67 -22.40 35.33
CA VAL A 65 4.39 -23.58 34.52
C VAL A 65 5.68 -23.95 33.81
N GLU A 66 6.17 -25.15 34.09
CA GLU A 66 7.36 -25.70 33.45
C GLU A 66 6.95 -26.52 32.24
N ILE A 67 7.63 -26.31 31.13
CA ILE A 67 7.36 -27.00 29.87
C ILE A 67 8.70 -27.48 29.34
N GLU A 68 8.83 -28.79 29.22
CA GLU A 68 9.98 -29.41 28.58
C GLU A 68 9.91 -29.17 27.08
N GLN A 69 10.78 -28.32 26.56
CA GLN A 69 10.94 -28.15 25.13
C GLN A 69 11.71 -29.35 24.56
N GLY A 70 11.04 -30.18 23.77
CA GLY A 70 11.66 -31.38 23.18
C GLY A 70 12.48 -31.14 21.90
N GLN A 71 12.39 -29.95 21.28
CA GLN A 71 13.01 -29.67 19.97
C GLN A 71 14.17 -28.69 20.09
N ALA A 72 15.37 -29.13 19.71
CA ALA A 72 16.51 -28.25 19.55
C ALA A 72 16.30 -27.40 18.28
N VAL A 73 16.19 -26.08 18.48
CA VAL A 73 16.07 -25.11 17.39
C VAL A 73 17.46 -24.56 17.08
N ASP A 74 17.75 -24.33 15.80
CA ASP A 74 18.97 -23.67 15.39
C ASP A 74 18.98 -22.23 15.93
N VAL A 75 20.04 -21.86 16.66
CA VAL A 75 20.16 -20.55 17.31
C VAL A 75 20.25 -19.42 16.29
N ASN A 76 20.71 -19.72 15.06
CA ASN A 76 20.90 -18.72 14.01
C ASN A 76 19.64 -18.46 13.17
N ASP A 77 18.63 -19.33 13.24
CA ASP A 77 17.33 -19.11 12.58
C ASP A 77 16.37 -18.42 13.55
N ASP A 78 16.33 -17.09 13.46
CA ASP A 78 15.51 -16.26 14.33
C ASP A 78 14.01 -16.54 14.17
N LEU A 79 13.53 -16.81 12.95
CA LEU A 79 12.12 -17.08 12.71
C LEU A 79 11.67 -18.38 13.39
N ALA A 80 12.47 -19.45 13.26
CA ALA A 80 12.21 -20.71 13.92
C ALA A 80 12.28 -20.59 15.45
N ARG A 81 13.24 -19.81 15.95
CA ARG A 81 13.41 -19.55 17.38
C ARG A 81 12.25 -18.77 17.99
N GLU A 82 11.80 -17.70 17.33
CA GLU A 82 10.64 -16.92 17.76
C GLU A 82 9.35 -17.77 17.75
N MET A 83 9.19 -18.64 16.74
CA MET A 83 8.07 -19.59 16.73
C MET A 83 8.15 -20.57 17.91
N ALA A 84 9.33 -21.08 18.26
CA ALA A 84 9.48 -21.96 19.41
C ALA A 84 9.12 -21.26 20.73
N PHE A 85 9.61 -20.04 20.96
CA PHE A 85 9.22 -19.24 22.14
C PHE A 85 7.72 -18.98 22.19
N TYR A 86 7.12 -18.63 21.05
CA TYR A 86 5.68 -18.42 20.96
C TYR A 86 4.89 -19.69 21.29
N THR A 87 5.28 -20.84 20.73
CA THR A 87 4.59 -22.12 21.00
C THR A 87 4.73 -22.58 22.45
N GLN A 88 5.90 -22.40 23.07
CA GLN A 88 6.11 -22.68 24.49
C GLN A 88 5.20 -21.79 25.36
N ALA A 89 5.21 -20.47 25.13
CA ALA A 89 4.38 -19.53 25.89
C ALA A 89 2.88 -19.86 25.74
N LEU A 90 2.45 -20.22 24.54
CA LEU A 90 1.07 -20.60 24.25
C LEU A 90 0.66 -21.90 24.97
N GLN A 91 1.52 -22.92 24.98
CA GLN A 91 1.28 -24.15 25.73
C GLN A 91 1.20 -23.88 27.24
N GLY A 92 2.10 -23.07 27.78
CA GLY A 92 2.12 -22.71 29.21
C GLY A 92 0.87 -21.95 29.63
N THR A 93 0.44 -21.00 28.79
CA THR A 93 -0.80 -20.25 29.01
C THR A 93 -2.01 -21.17 29.02
N ARG A 94 -2.07 -22.19 28.14
CA ARG A 94 -3.18 -23.16 28.12
C ARG A 94 -3.24 -24.00 29.39
N GLN A 95 -2.10 -24.50 29.87
CA GLN A 95 -2.03 -25.26 31.12
C GLN A 95 -2.40 -24.37 32.32
N ALA A 96 -1.91 -23.12 32.34
CA ALA A 96 -2.27 -22.17 33.38
C ALA A 96 -3.79 -21.87 33.39
N PHE A 97 -4.40 -21.72 32.22
CA PHE A 97 -5.85 -21.53 32.11
C PHE A 97 -6.66 -22.71 32.63
N GLN A 98 -6.24 -23.94 32.35
CA GLN A 98 -6.89 -25.14 32.90
C GLN A 98 -6.86 -25.13 34.43
N LYS A 99 -5.68 -24.88 35.03
CA LYS A 99 -5.53 -24.78 36.48
C LYS A 99 -6.37 -23.64 37.09
N LEU A 100 -6.37 -22.46 36.48
CA LEU A 100 -7.16 -21.31 36.95
C LEU A 100 -8.68 -21.59 36.87
N GLN A 101 -9.11 -22.29 35.83
CA GLN A 101 -10.51 -22.70 35.66
C GLN A 101 -10.94 -23.74 36.69
N GLU A 102 -10.08 -24.72 37.00
CA GLU A 102 -10.32 -25.72 38.06
C GLU A 102 -10.46 -25.07 39.44
N MET A 103 -9.67 -24.03 39.72
CA MET A 103 -9.77 -23.25 40.96
C MET A 103 -10.95 -22.25 40.96
N GLY A 104 -11.63 -22.06 39.84
CA GLY A 104 -12.75 -21.13 39.72
C GLY A 104 -12.36 -19.64 39.79
N LEU A 105 -11.11 -19.29 39.47
CA LEU A 105 -10.62 -17.92 39.52
C LEU A 105 -10.88 -17.16 38.19
N PRO A 106 -11.38 -15.91 38.23
CA PRO A 106 -11.54 -15.10 37.02
C PRO A 106 -10.17 -14.64 36.51
N PHE A 107 -9.82 -15.02 35.28
CA PHE A 107 -8.51 -14.72 34.68
C PHE A 107 -8.58 -13.79 33.47
N LEU A 108 -9.75 -13.61 32.86
CA LEU A 108 -9.92 -12.69 31.74
C LEU A 108 -10.17 -11.27 32.26
N ARG A 109 -9.43 -10.31 31.70
CA ARG A 109 -9.67 -8.89 31.97
C ARG A 109 -11.04 -8.48 31.39
N PRO A 110 -11.99 -8.00 32.20
CA PRO A 110 -13.25 -7.47 31.69
C PRO A 110 -13.03 -6.23 30.82
N ALA A 111 -13.87 -6.04 29.79
CA ALA A 111 -13.77 -4.89 28.88
C ALA A 111 -13.99 -3.54 29.60
N ASP A 112 -14.83 -3.54 30.63
CA ASP A 112 -15.19 -2.35 31.41
C ASP A 112 -14.21 -2.05 32.57
N TYR A 113 -13.14 -2.84 32.71
CA TYR A 113 -12.13 -2.65 33.74
C TYR A 113 -10.99 -1.73 33.26
N TYR A 114 -11.11 -0.45 33.57
CA TYR A 114 -10.12 0.59 33.27
C TYR A 114 -9.12 0.75 34.42
N ALA A 115 -7.94 0.18 34.24
CA ALA A 115 -6.79 0.32 35.12
C ALA A 115 -5.56 0.76 34.31
N GLU A 116 -4.52 1.22 34.99
CA GLU A 116 -3.27 1.58 34.34
C GLU A 116 -2.64 0.37 33.64
N MET A 117 -2.30 0.54 32.37
CA MET A 117 -1.67 -0.47 31.53
C MET A 117 -0.18 -0.17 31.40
N VAL A 118 0.64 -1.20 31.16
CA VAL A 118 2.09 -1.08 30.97
C VAL A 118 2.47 -0.05 29.89
N LYS A 119 1.63 0.08 28.85
CA LYS A 119 1.80 1.08 27.78
C LYS A 119 0.62 2.04 27.80
N SER A 120 0.92 3.34 27.68
CA SER A 120 -0.10 4.39 27.62
C SER A 120 -0.91 4.34 26.33
N ASP A 121 -2.15 4.85 26.38
CA ASP A 121 -3.03 4.91 25.21
C ASP A 121 -2.44 5.76 24.09
N THR A 122 -1.73 6.85 24.43
CA THR A 122 -1.05 7.71 23.47
C THR A 122 0.07 6.98 22.72
N HIS A 123 0.76 6.04 23.38
CA HIS A 123 1.73 5.18 22.72
C HIS A 123 1.03 4.15 21.82
N MET A 124 -0.03 3.52 22.29
CA MET A 124 -0.78 2.53 21.52
C MET A 124 -1.48 3.13 20.29
N GLU A 125 -1.92 4.38 20.36
CA GLU A 125 -2.44 5.12 19.20
C GLU A 125 -1.38 5.30 18.11
N LYS A 126 -0.13 5.62 18.49
CA LYS A 126 0.99 5.70 17.55
C LYS A 126 1.25 4.34 16.88
N VAL A 127 1.26 3.25 17.64
CA VAL A 127 1.45 1.89 17.08
C VAL A 127 0.32 1.56 16.10
N LYS A 128 -0.94 1.79 16.49
CA LYS A 128 -2.11 1.58 15.62
C LYS A 128 -2.03 2.41 14.34
N SER A 129 -1.59 3.66 14.44
CA SER A 129 -1.45 4.55 13.28
C SER A 129 -0.42 4.03 12.26
N LYS A 130 0.69 3.45 12.73
CA LYS A 130 1.72 2.83 11.87
C LYS A 130 1.17 1.58 11.17
N LEU A 131 0.51 0.70 11.91
CA LEU A 131 -0.10 -0.52 11.34
C LEU A 131 -1.15 -0.19 10.26
N LEU A 132 -1.98 0.84 10.50
CA LEU A 132 -2.95 1.31 9.50
C LEU A 132 -2.28 1.93 8.28
N CYS A 133 -1.15 2.62 8.47
CA CYS A 133 -0.36 3.19 7.37
C CYS A 133 0.24 2.08 6.50
N GLU A 134 0.86 1.07 7.11
CA GLU A 134 1.43 -0.08 6.41
C GLU A 134 0.36 -0.89 5.65
N LYS A 135 -0.79 -1.12 6.29
CA LYS A 135 -1.92 -1.79 5.64
C LYS A 135 -2.40 -1.03 4.39
N LYS A 136 -2.56 0.30 4.49
CA LYS A 136 -2.94 1.13 3.33
C LYS A 136 -1.89 1.07 2.23
N GLN A 137 -0.61 1.11 2.57
CA GLN A 137 0.47 0.99 1.58
C GLN A 137 0.43 -0.36 0.85
N MET A 138 0.19 -1.46 1.56
CA MET A 138 0.03 -2.78 0.95
C MET A 138 -1.19 -2.83 0.03
N GLU A 139 -2.34 -2.32 0.48
CA GLU A 139 -3.57 -2.26 -0.32
C GLU A 139 -3.38 -1.44 -1.60
N GLU A 140 -2.77 -0.26 -1.52
CA GLU A 140 -2.49 0.59 -2.68
C GLU A 140 -1.53 -0.09 -3.67
N MET A 141 -0.53 -0.82 -3.17
CA MET A 141 0.42 -1.56 -4.01
C MET A 141 -0.27 -2.75 -4.71
N GLU A 142 -1.15 -3.46 -4.02
CA GLU A 142 -1.97 -4.51 -4.59
C GLU A 142 -2.96 -3.98 -5.63
N GLU A 143 -3.66 -2.89 -5.33
CA GLU A 143 -4.57 -2.23 -6.28
C GLU A 143 -3.82 -1.76 -7.52
N ARG A 144 -2.62 -1.20 -7.35
CA ARG A 144 -1.76 -0.80 -8.47
C ARG A 144 -1.31 -2.00 -9.30
N ARG A 145 -1.02 -3.15 -8.68
CA ARG A 145 -0.72 -4.40 -9.39
C ARG A 145 -1.94 -4.91 -10.15
N LYS A 146 -3.09 -5.03 -9.50
CA LYS A 146 -4.38 -5.42 -10.11
C LYS A 146 -4.75 -4.50 -11.27
N ALA A 147 -4.57 -3.18 -11.12
CA ALA A 147 -4.82 -2.22 -12.20
C ALA A 147 -3.88 -2.39 -13.40
N ARG A 148 -2.62 -2.77 -13.17
CA ARG A 148 -1.67 -3.09 -14.26
C ARG A 148 -2.08 -4.36 -14.98
N ASP A 149 -2.44 -5.41 -14.25
CA ASP A 149 -2.82 -6.69 -14.84
C ASP A 149 -4.17 -6.58 -15.58
N ASN A 150 -5.13 -5.85 -15.02
CA ASN A 150 -6.38 -5.51 -15.71
C ASN A 150 -6.12 -4.72 -17.00
N LYS A 151 -5.18 -3.77 -17.02
CA LYS A 151 -4.82 -3.04 -18.25
C LYS A 151 -4.19 -3.93 -19.31
N LYS A 152 -3.35 -4.90 -18.91
CA LYS A 152 -2.75 -5.89 -19.82
C LYS A 152 -3.85 -6.77 -20.44
N MET A 153 -4.73 -7.32 -19.61
CA MET A 153 -5.80 -8.22 -20.05
C MET A 153 -6.96 -7.50 -20.73
N ALA A 154 -7.16 -6.19 -20.52
CA ALA A 154 -8.31 -5.44 -21.03
C ALA A 154 -8.49 -5.57 -22.55
N LYS A 155 -7.40 -5.50 -23.32
CA LYS A 155 -7.46 -5.63 -24.79
C LYS A 155 -7.88 -7.03 -25.22
N GLU A 156 -7.29 -8.04 -24.60
CA GLU A 156 -7.61 -9.43 -24.89
C GLU A 156 -9.05 -9.76 -24.51
N VAL A 157 -9.47 -9.40 -23.29
CA VAL A 157 -10.84 -9.55 -22.78
C VAL A 157 -11.84 -8.84 -23.69
N GLN A 158 -11.54 -7.62 -24.14
CA GLN A 158 -12.40 -6.91 -25.09
C GLN A 158 -12.53 -7.66 -26.42
N SER A 159 -11.43 -8.21 -26.95
CA SER A 159 -11.44 -8.98 -28.19
C SER A 159 -12.23 -10.29 -28.05
N GLN A 160 -12.03 -11.02 -26.94
CA GLN A 160 -12.70 -12.27 -26.63
C GLN A 160 -14.21 -12.02 -26.47
N LYS A 161 -14.60 -10.97 -25.73
CA LYS A 161 -16.00 -10.59 -25.56
C LYS A 161 -16.68 -10.21 -26.87
N MET A 162 -15.98 -9.57 -27.81
CA MET A 162 -16.52 -9.27 -29.13
C MET A 162 -16.68 -10.53 -29.98
N LYS A 163 -15.72 -11.47 -29.93
CA LYS A 163 -15.81 -12.77 -30.59
C LYS A 163 -16.97 -13.61 -30.04
N GLU A 164 -17.11 -13.64 -28.72
CA GLU A 164 -18.19 -14.34 -28.02
C GLU A 164 -19.56 -13.77 -28.39
N ARG A 165 -19.72 -12.44 -28.36
CA ARG A 165 -20.96 -11.78 -28.83
C ARG A 165 -21.28 -12.07 -30.29
N ALA A 166 -20.26 -12.11 -31.15
CA ALA A 166 -20.47 -12.45 -32.56
C ALA A 166 -20.89 -13.92 -32.74
N LYS A 167 -20.31 -14.84 -31.94
CA LYS A 167 -20.70 -16.25 -31.91
C LYS A 167 -22.13 -16.42 -31.40
N GLN A 168 -22.48 -15.82 -30.26
CA GLN A 168 -23.83 -15.82 -29.70
C GLN A 168 -24.87 -15.33 -30.72
N LYS A 169 -24.61 -14.20 -31.40
CA LYS A 169 -25.51 -13.70 -32.46
C LYS A 169 -25.66 -14.69 -33.63
N LYS A 170 -24.59 -15.38 -34.02
CA LYS A 170 -24.66 -16.40 -35.08
C LYS A 170 -25.49 -17.59 -34.61
N ASP A 171 -25.23 -18.09 -33.41
CA ASP A 171 -25.95 -19.21 -32.81
C ASP A 171 -27.45 -18.88 -32.66
N GLU A 172 -27.78 -17.65 -32.24
CA GLU A 172 -29.15 -17.12 -32.19
C GLU A 172 -29.80 -17.08 -33.59
N ILE A 173 -29.12 -16.51 -34.59
CA ILE A 173 -29.64 -16.47 -35.98
C ILE A 173 -29.85 -17.88 -36.54
N GLU A 174 -28.93 -18.81 -36.26
CA GLU A 174 -29.05 -20.20 -36.67
C GLU A 174 -30.21 -20.90 -35.97
N SER A 175 -30.43 -20.66 -34.68
CA SER A 175 -31.60 -21.17 -33.95
C SER A 175 -32.92 -20.66 -34.56
N VAL A 176 -33.00 -19.36 -34.90
CA VAL A 176 -34.16 -18.77 -35.56
C VAL A 176 -34.35 -19.32 -36.98
N LYS A 177 -33.27 -19.52 -37.74
CA LYS A 177 -33.34 -20.15 -39.07
C LYS A 177 -33.81 -21.60 -38.98
N LYS A 178 -33.31 -22.38 -38.02
CA LYS A 178 -33.78 -23.75 -37.76
C LYS A 178 -35.26 -23.75 -37.39
N TRP A 179 -35.71 -22.83 -36.53
CA TRP A 179 -37.11 -22.69 -36.15
C TRP A 179 -38.00 -22.27 -37.34
N ARG A 180 -37.56 -21.33 -38.18
CA ARG A 180 -38.24 -20.96 -39.43
C ARG A 180 -38.35 -22.14 -40.40
N LYS A 181 -37.27 -22.89 -40.59
CA LYS A 181 -37.24 -24.08 -41.45
C LYS A 181 -38.14 -25.19 -40.91
N GLN A 182 -38.13 -25.41 -39.60
CA GLN A 182 -39.03 -26.35 -38.93
C GLN A 182 -40.49 -25.92 -39.05
N ARG A 183 -40.81 -24.62 -38.93
CA ARG A 183 -42.16 -24.07 -39.15
C ARG A 183 -42.65 -24.24 -40.60
N GLN A 184 -41.76 -24.09 -41.58
CA GLN A 184 -42.05 -24.36 -42.99
C GLN A 184 -42.26 -25.86 -43.24
N GLN A 185 -41.47 -26.73 -42.61
CA GLN A 185 -41.57 -28.18 -42.75
C GLN A 185 -42.74 -28.79 -41.98
N SER A 186 -43.16 -28.19 -40.87
CA SER A 186 -44.32 -28.63 -40.07
C SER A 186 -45.65 -28.16 -40.65
N GLY A 187 -45.68 -27.59 -41.86
CA GLY A 187 -46.92 -27.30 -42.60
C GLY A 187 -47.87 -26.32 -41.91
N PHE A 188 -47.37 -25.29 -41.21
CA PHE A 188 -48.25 -24.22 -40.71
C PHE A 188 -48.81 -23.45 -41.91
N SER A 189 -50.04 -23.79 -42.31
CA SER A 189 -50.72 -23.20 -43.44
C SER A 189 -50.88 -21.69 -43.26
N GLU A 190 -50.36 -20.95 -44.23
CA GLU A 190 -50.83 -19.63 -44.60
C GLU A 190 -52.34 -19.72 -44.91
N LYS A 191 -53.15 -19.41 -43.91
CA LYS A 191 -54.57 -19.11 -44.12
C LYS A 191 -54.91 -17.90 -43.27
N GLY A 192 -54.54 -16.71 -43.77
CA GLY A 192 -55.00 -15.45 -43.20
C GLY A 192 -54.12 -14.24 -43.51
N GLY A 193 -54.28 -13.68 -44.71
CA GLY A 193 -54.21 -12.22 -44.89
C GLY A 193 -52.92 -11.67 -45.51
N ALA A 194 -53.09 -11.19 -46.74
CA ALA A 194 -52.20 -10.29 -47.47
C ALA A 194 -51.45 -9.28 -46.58
N GLY A 195 -50.13 -9.23 -46.78
CA GLY A 195 -49.23 -8.29 -46.15
C GLY A 195 -47.83 -8.46 -46.73
N GLU A 196 -47.76 -8.46 -48.06
CA GLU A 196 -46.54 -8.26 -48.84
C GLU A 196 -45.87 -6.97 -48.33
N LEU A 197 -44.91 -7.12 -47.41
CA LEU A 197 -44.05 -6.03 -46.98
C LEU A 197 -42.80 -6.10 -47.84
N ASP A 198 -43.00 -5.76 -49.11
CA ASP A 198 -41.97 -5.35 -50.05
C ASP A 198 -41.32 -4.07 -49.48
N LEU A 199 -40.26 -4.24 -48.70
CA LEU A 199 -39.33 -3.17 -48.39
C LEU A 199 -38.35 -3.06 -49.56
N GLU A 200 -38.85 -2.49 -50.64
CA GLU A 200 -38.08 -1.89 -51.72
C GLU A 200 -36.92 -1.08 -51.11
N PHE A 201 -35.68 -1.58 -51.27
CA PHE A 201 -34.49 -0.77 -51.06
C PHE A 201 -34.42 0.23 -52.21
N GLY A 202 -35.17 1.33 -52.08
CA GLY A 202 -35.26 2.41 -53.04
C GLY A 202 -33.89 2.99 -53.36
N ASN A 203 -33.34 2.56 -54.49
CA ASN A 203 -32.27 3.20 -55.24
C ASN A 203 -32.76 4.56 -55.76
N GLY A 204 -32.79 5.59 -54.91
CA GLY A 204 -33.40 6.86 -55.33
C GLY A 204 -33.41 8.03 -54.35
N LYS A 205 -32.38 8.23 -53.52
CA LYS A 205 -32.04 9.57 -52.99
C LYS A 205 -30.53 9.70 -52.90
N SER A 206 -29.92 10.20 -53.97
CA SER A 206 -28.63 10.87 -53.88
C SER A 206 -28.75 11.96 -52.82
N PHE A 207 -28.13 11.75 -51.67
CA PHE A 207 -27.92 12.82 -50.71
C PHE A 207 -27.07 13.87 -51.43
N GLN A 208 -27.69 14.97 -51.85
CA GLN A 208 -27.01 16.12 -52.43
C GLN A 208 -25.94 16.56 -51.42
N ARG A 209 -24.70 16.16 -51.68
CA ARG A 209 -23.53 16.79 -51.09
C ARG A 209 -23.48 18.18 -51.71
N GLY A 210 -24.16 19.13 -51.06
CA GLY A 210 -24.11 20.53 -51.44
C GLY A 210 -22.68 21.02 -51.40
N GLY A 211 -22.02 20.99 -52.56
CA GLY A 211 -20.89 21.84 -52.87
C GLY A 211 -21.39 23.27 -52.83
N GLY A 212 -21.05 23.98 -51.76
CA GLY A 212 -21.49 25.34 -51.53
C GLY A 212 -21.05 25.77 -50.14
N GLY A 213 -19.87 26.37 -50.07
CA GLY A 213 -19.28 26.90 -48.84
C GLY A 213 -20.10 28.04 -48.25
N LYS A 214 -21.23 27.72 -47.60
CA LYS A 214 -21.92 28.65 -46.71
C LYS A 214 -21.19 28.66 -45.38
N LYS A 215 -20.26 29.61 -45.24
CA LYS A 215 -19.68 29.99 -43.95
C LYS A 215 -20.81 30.33 -42.99
N ARG A 216 -20.89 29.61 -41.86
CA ARG A 216 -21.81 29.95 -40.77
C ARG A 216 -21.23 31.17 -40.04
N PRO A 217 -21.95 32.29 -39.91
CA PRO A 217 -21.42 33.45 -39.21
C PRO A 217 -21.24 33.10 -37.73
N GLY A 218 -20.05 33.38 -37.18
CA GLY A 218 -19.77 33.26 -35.74
C GLY A 218 -18.97 32.04 -35.26
N VAL A 219 -18.35 31.25 -36.14
CA VAL A 219 -17.48 30.14 -35.72
C VAL A 219 -16.12 30.21 -36.41
N SER A 220 -15.05 30.28 -35.62
CA SER A 220 -13.67 30.28 -36.14
C SER A 220 -13.32 28.91 -36.76
N PRO A 221 -12.60 28.87 -37.90
CA PRO A 221 -12.13 27.63 -38.48
C PRO A 221 -11.25 26.85 -37.48
N GLY A 222 -11.77 25.76 -36.92
CA GLY A 222 -11.06 24.90 -35.95
C GLY A 222 -11.84 24.59 -34.66
N ASP A 223 -12.98 25.24 -34.41
CA ASP A 223 -13.78 24.96 -33.22
C ASP A 223 -14.67 23.71 -33.39
N ARG A 224 -14.33 22.64 -32.67
CA ARG A 224 -15.08 21.37 -32.64
C ARG A 224 -16.21 21.35 -31.60
N SER A 225 -16.46 22.44 -30.88
CA SER A 225 -17.44 22.48 -29.79
C SER A 225 -18.88 22.77 -30.20
N GLY A 226 -19.16 22.88 -31.51
CA GLY A 226 -20.54 22.88 -32.02
C GLY A 226 -21.40 24.07 -31.60
N GLY A 227 -20.80 25.22 -31.22
CA GLY A 227 -21.53 26.47 -31.00
C GLY A 227 -22.55 26.44 -29.85
N LYS A 228 -22.45 25.49 -28.92
CA LYS A 228 -23.23 25.47 -27.67
C LYS A 228 -22.30 25.49 -26.46
N GLY A 229 -21.57 26.58 -26.31
CA GLY A 229 -20.97 26.95 -25.03
C GLY A 229 -22.08 27.40 -24.08
N LYS A 230 -22.51 26.52 -23.18
CA LYS A 230 -23.38 26.89 -22.05
C LYS A 230 -22.72 28.02 -21.26
N ALA A 231 -23.51 29.02 -20.89
CA ALA A 231 -23.14 30.13 -20.00
C ALA A 231 -22.92 29.64 -18.56
N ALA A 232 -21.91 28.79 -18.35
CA ALA A 232 -21.51 28.32 -17.04
C ALA A 232 -20.29 29.13 -16.56
N SER A 233 -20.58 30.03 -15.61
CA SER A 233 -19.63 30.59 -14.64
C SER A 233 -18.49 31.45 -15.19
N ARG A 234 -18.76 32.77 -15.25
CA ARG A 234 -17.74 33.84 -15.25
C ARG A 234 -16.82 33.83 -14.00
N MET A 235 -16.98 32.90 -13.06
CA MET A 235 -16.29 32.90 -11.77
C MET A 235 -14.97 32.10 -11.73
N ASN A 236 -14.68 31.27 -12.75
CA ASN A 236 -13.44 30.47 -12.81
C ASN A 236 -12.29 31.10 -13.62
N ASN A 237 -12.42 32.37 -14.03
CA ASN A 237 -11.45 33.02 -14.91
C ASN A 237 -10.09 33.33 -14.23
N LYS A 238 -10.05 33.44 -12.88
CA LYS A 238 -8.82 33.78 -12.14
C LYS A 238 -7.74 32.69 -12.21
N LYS A 239 -8.13 31.40 -12.16
CA LYS A 239 -7.18 30.29 -12.30
C LYS A 239 -6.59 30.19 -13.70
N ARG A 240 -7.38 30.54 -14.71
CA ARG A 240 -6.92 30.55 -16.10
C ARG A 240 -6.01 31.74 -16.36
N GLN A 241 -6.41 32.94 -15.93
CA GLN A 241 -5.59 34.16 -15.98
C GLN A 241 -4.24 34.00 -15.27
N PHE A 242 -4.19 33.34 -14.10
CA PHE A 242 -2.92 33.06 -13.40
C PHE A 242 -2.04 32.06 -14.16
N ARG A 243 -2.64 31.06 -14.80
CA ARG A 243 -1.88 30.11 -15.63
C ARG A 243 -1.40 30.77 -16.91
N ASP A 244 -2.18 31.67 -17.49
CA ASP A 244 -1.81 32.41 -18.69
C ASP A 244 -0.75 33.48 -18.40
N SER A 245 -0.76 34.12 -17.23
CA SER A 245 0.33 35.01 -16.82
C SER A 245 1.62 34.24 -16.50
N LYS A 246 1.50 33.07 -15.87
CA LYS A 246 2.66 32.23 -15.53
C LYS A 246 3.25 31.48 -16.73
N PHE A 247 2.43 31.10 -17.70
CA PHE A 247 2.84 30.17 -18.76
C PHE A 247 2.60 30.67 -20.19
N GLY A 248 2.01 31.85 -20.38
CA GLY A 248 1.63 32.41 -21.67
C GLY A 248 0.36 31.77 -22.26
N HIS A 249 -0.39 32.54 -23.06
CA HIS A 249 -1.56 32.02 -23.78
C HIS A 249 -1.11 31.12 -24.94
N GLY A 250 -1.57 29.86 -24.92
CA GLY A 250 -1.35 28.79 -25.90
C GLY A 250 -0.64 29.15 -27.22
N GLY A 251 0.66 28.82 -27.30
CA GLY A 251 1.51 28.93 -28.49
C GLY A 251 2.95 28.47 -28.16
N ARG A 252 3.79 28.25 -29.18
CA ARG A 252 5.21 27.89 -28.99
C ARG A 252 5.86 28.93 -28.07
N LYS A 253 6.26 28.48 -26.87
CA LYS A 253 6.83 29.32 -25.82
C LYS A 253 8.19 29.84 -26.29
N GLY A 254 8.23 31.06 -26.81
CA GLY A 254 9.47 31.73 -27.15
C GLY A 254 10.27 31.98 -25.89
N LEU A 255 11.27 31.13 -25.63
CA LEU A 255 12.46 31.29 -24.78
C LEU A 255 12.33 31.99 -23.40
N SER A 256 11.14 32.26 -22.88
CA SER A 256 10.89 32.89 -21.58
C SER A 256 11.16 31.97 -20.37
N LYS A 257 11.80 30.84 -20.63
CA LYS A 257 12.33 29.89 -19.65
C LYS A 257 13.87 29.82 -19.68
N GLN A 258 14.53 30.85 -20.20
CA GLN A 258 15.96 31.01 -19.99
C GLN A 258 16.18 31.81 -18.70
N ASN A 259 17.14 31.37 -17.89
CA ASN A 259 17.56 32.10 -16.70
C ASN A 259 18.20 33.41 -17.17
N THR A 260 17.57 34.54 -16.86
CA THR A 260 18.17 35.87 -17.07
C THR A 260 19.03 36.22 -15.87
N ALA A 261 20.11 36.98 -16.07
CA ALA A 261 21.03 37.38 -15.00
C ALA A 261 20.34 38.09 -13.81
N GLU A 262 19.16 38.68 -14.02
CA GLU A 262 18.36 39.28 -12.95
C GLU A 262 17.68 38.25 -12.04
N THR A 263 17.39 37.04 -12.53
CA THR A 263 16.72 35.98 -11.76
C THR A 263 17.64 35.16 -10.85
N THR A 264 18.95 35.26 -11.03
CA THR A 264 19.92 34.50 -10.23
C THR A 264 20.18 35.12 -8.85
N ASN A 265 19.82 36.39 -8.63
CA ASN A 265 20.10 37.13 -7.40
C ASN A 265 18.86 37.62 -6.63
N ASP A 266 17.64 37.22 -7.03
CA ASP A 266 16.42 37.63 -6.33
C ASP A 266 16.05 36.66 -5.20
N PHE A 267 16.58 36.91 -4.01
CA PHE A 267 16.27 36.17 -2.78
C PHE A 267 15.03 36.72 -2.02
N LYS A 268 14.26 37.67 -2.58
CA LYS A 268 13.10 38.25 -1.86
C LYS A 268 11.85 37.36 -1.84
N GLY A 269 11.79 36.30 -2.65
CA GLY A 269 10.69 35.34 -2.69
C GLY A 269 10.88 34.15 -1.75
N GLY A 270 10.83 34.39 -0.43
CA GLY A 270 11.10 33.37 0.59
C GLY A 270 10.33 32.06 0.42
N PHE A 271 11.06 30.94 0.52
CA PHE A 271 10.53 29.59 0.73
C PHE A 271 9.58 29.60 1.94
N ARG A 272 8.26 29.51 1.70
CA ARG A 272 7.31 29.13 2.74
C ARG A 272 7.35 27.63 2.91
N GLY A 273 8.19 27.17 3.83
CA GLY A 273 8.23 25.78 4.27
C GLY A 273 9.02 25.62 5.57
N GLY A 274 8.30 25.49 6.68
CA GLY A 274 8.78 24.94 7.94
C GLY A 274 9.64 25.87 8.80
N LYS A 275 9.02 26.54 9.79
CA LYS A 275 9.75 27.18 10.90
C LYS A 275 9.55 26.35 12.16
N ALA A 276 10.58 25.58 12.50
CA ALA A 276 10.80 25.06 13.84
C ALA A 276 11.00 26.22 14.83
N GLY A 277 10.29 26.19 15.95
CA GLY A 277 10.38 27.20 17.01
C GLY A 277 11.57 26.94 17.91
N GLY A 278 12.65 27.71 17.73
CA GLY A 278 13.80 27.77 18.63
C GLY A 278 13.72 28.98 19.57
N ASN A 279 13.84 28.69 20.86
CA ASN A 279 13.89 29.58 22.03
C ASN A 279 14.68 30.90 21.85
N LYS A 280 14.13 32.01 22.36
CA LYS A 280 14.91 33.17 22.82
C LYS A 280 14.46 33.59 24.22
N ARG A 281 15.35 33.34 25.19
CA ARG A 281 15.37 33.93 26.53
C ARG A 281 15.46 35.46 26.37
N GLN A 282 14.55 36.20 27.00
CA GLN A 282 14.68 37.64 27.21
C GLN A 282 15.26 37.89 28.62
N LYS A 283 16.31 38.70 28.66
CA LYS A 283 16.72 39.43 29.87
C LYS A 283 15.63 40.44 30.23
N ARG A 284 15.15 40.37 31.46
CA ARG A 284 14.98 41.50 32.38
C ARG A 284 14.97 40.98 33.80
#